data_AF-A0A1E1UXP8-F1
#
_entry.id   AF-A0A1E1UXP8-F1
#
_cell.length_a   1.000
_cell.length_b   1.000
_cell.length_c   1.000
_cell.angle_alpha   90.00
_cell.angle_beta   90.00
_cell.angle_gamma   90.00
#
_symmetry.space_group_name_H-M   'P 1'
#
loop_
_entity.id
_entity.type
_entity.pdbx_description
1 polymer ?
#
loop_
_entity_poly.entity_id
_entity_poly.type
_entity_poly.pdbx_seq_one_letter_code
_entity_poly.pdbx_strand_id
1 'polypeptide(L)'
;MAHRARAIRILLAGSMIAVALPASAQEGMFFQNAMRTFGLMPGEGPDIEYRQRPPLVVPPSSALPRPQDPASQRTAAWPNDPDVAARRAEAKDALIPATEREKYKLNQTPLLSQQELRRGRVTGGGQSQTPPDTQSKTFEENIGPIRAGRELAARQAATDTSNLVHGQEPQRRLLTDPPTGYRKPAGTAPLGPGRGGPREDTNSTGQKEFVQGLPSPSTP
;
A
#
# COMPACT_ATOMS: atom_id res chain seq x y z
N MET A 1 -21.18 -71.09 46.70
CA MET A 1 -20.93 -70.01 45.72
C MET A 1 -19.54 -70.23 45.13
N ALA A 2 -19.51 -70.48 43.81
CA ALA A 2 -18.41 -71.02 43.01
C ALA A 2 -17.02 -70.41 43.33
N HIS A 3 -15.98 -71.19 43.65
CA HIS A 3 -15.16 -72.04 42.76
C HIS A 3 -14.51 -71.25 41.61
N ARG A 4 -13.22 -71.34 41.26
CA ARG A 4 -12.06 -72.17 41.60
C ARG A 4 -10.88 -71.51 40.84
N ALA A 5 -9.73 -71.30 41.48
CA ALA A 5 -8.48 -72.06 41.27
C ALA A 5 -7.62 -71.70 40.02
N ARG A 6 -6.40 -71.26 40.35
CA ARG A 6 -5.07 -71.70 39.85
C ARG A 6 -4.70 -71.52 38.36
N ALA A 7 -3.84 -70.52 38.15
CA ALA A 7 -2.41 -70.61 37.79
C ALA A 7 -1.93 -71.41 36.55
N ILE A 8 -0.92 -70.81 35.91
CA ILE A 8 0.29 -71.38 35.25
C ILE A 8 0.45 -71.00 33.77
N ARG A 9 1.40 -70.07 33.56
CA ARG A 9 2.50 -69.99 32.58
C ARG A 9 2.38 -70.84 31.30
N ILE A 10 2.71 -70.24 30.14
CA ILE A 10 3.83 -70.63 29.27
C ILE A 10 4.04 -69.54 28.21
N LEU A 11 5.26 -69.03 28.18
CA LEU A 11 5.86 -68.22 27.13
C LEU A 11 6.49 -69.20 26.14
N LEU A 12 6.12 -69.14 24.86
CA LEU A 12 6.93 -69.74 23.80
C LEU A 12 6.80 -68.91 22.52
N ALA A 13 7.98 -68.65 21.95
CA ALA A 13 8.31 -68.15 20.63
C ALA A 13 7.26 -68.49 19.56
N GLY A 14 6.93 -67.61 18.61
CA GLY A 14 7.85 -66.80 17.84
C GLY A 14 7.98 -67.42 16.44
N SER A 15 7.50 -66.65 15.45
CA SER A 15 7.94 -66.65 14.05
C SER A 15 7.44 -67.73 13.08
N MET A 16 6.80 -67.20 12.03
CA MET A 16 6.76 -67.66 10.64
C MET A 16 5.68 -68.65 10.20
N ILE A 17 4.51 -68.10 9.88
CA ILE A 17 3.79 -68.46 8.66
C ILE A 17 3.53 -67.16 7.90
N ALA A 18 4.25 -66.98 6.79
CA ALA A 18 4.00 -65.94 5.82
C ALA A 18 2.71 -66.27 5.06
N VAL A 19 1.59 -65.75 5.52
CA VAL A 19 0.39 -65.64 4.68
C VAL A 19 0.56 -64.34 3.88
N ALA A 20 0.87 -64.50 2.60
CA ALA A 20 0.76 -63.42 1.63
C ALA A 20 -0.70 -62.95 1.60
N LEU A 21 -0.98 -61.83 2.27
CA LEU A 21 -2.21 -61.10 2.09
C LEU A 21 -2.25 -60.61 0.63
N PRO A 22 -3.31 -60.87 -0.15
CA PRO A 22 -3.45 -60.27 -1.46
C PRO A 22 -3.45 -58.76 -1.30
N ALA A 23 -2.57 -58.10 -2.05
CA ALA A 23 -2.43 -56.67 -2.13
C ALA A 23 -3.78 -56.00 -2.44
N SER A 24 -3.97 -54.84 -1.81
CA SER A 24 -5.03 -53.85 -1.96
C SER A 24 -5.72 -53.80 -3.33
N ALA A 25 -6.79 -54.58 -3.51
CA ALA A 25 -7.73 -54.40 -4.63
C ALA A 25 -8.84 -53.40 -4.28
N GLN A 26 -9.07 -53.09 -2.99
CA GLN A 26 -10.07 -52.10 -2.56
C GLN A 26 -9.67 -50.67 -2.91
N GLU A 27 -8.37 -50.35 -2.94
CA GLU A 27 -7.89 -49.00 -3.22
C GLU A 27 -8.09 -48.63 -4.70
N GLY A 28 -7.98 -49.61 -5.60
CA GLY A 28 -8.31 -49.44 -7.02
C GLY A 28 -9.78 -49.09 -7.26
N MET A 29 -10.71 -49.71 -6.53
CA MET A 29 -12.15 -49.41 -6.61
C MET A 29 -12.48 -48.03 -6.01
N PHE A 30 -11.81 -47.66 -4.91
CA PHE A 30 -11.98 -46.35 -4.28
C PHE A 30 -11.43 -45.22 -5.16
N PHE A 31 -10.24 -45.41 -5.73
CA PHE A 31 -9.63 -44.46 -6.65
C PHE A 31 -10.44 -44.35 -7.96
N GLN A 32 -10.95 -45.45 -8.48
CA GLN A 32 -11.86 -45.44 -9.64
C GLN A 32 -13.18 -44.72 -9.33
N ASN A 33 -13.77 -44.95 -8.15
CA ASN A 33 -14.98 -44.24 -7.73
C ASN A 33 -14.72 -42.75 -7.49
N ALA A 34 -13.57 -42.38 -6.91
CA ALA A 34 -13.15 -40.99 -6.78
C ALA A 34 -12.97 -40.35 -8.15
N MET A 35 -12.23 -40.97 -9.07
CA MET A 35 -12.04 -40.45 -10.43
C MET A 35 -13.35 -40.35 -11.22
N ARG A 36 -14.30 -41.27 -11.03
CA ARG A 36 -15.65 -41.18 -11.60
C ARG A 36 -16.44 -40.02 -10.99
N THR A 37 -16.34 -39.81 -9.67
CA THR A 37 -17.01 -38.69 -8.97
C THR A 37 -16.45 -37.33 -9.41
N PHE A 38 -15.15 -37.26 -9.68
CA PHE A 38 -14.49 -36.07 -10.22
C PHE A 38 -14.60 -35.94 -11.75
N GLY A 39 -15.33 -36.83 -12.43
CA GLY A 39 -15.57 -36.76 -13.88
C GLY A 39 -14.35 -37.05 -14.77
N LEU A 40 -13.29 -37.62 -14.20
CA LEU A 40 -12.04 -37.95 -14.90
C LEU A 40 -12.11 -39.27 -15.69
N MET A 41 -13.09 -40.12 -15.37
CA MET A 41 -13.40 -41.32 -16.14
C MET A 41 -14.87 -41.32 -16.55
N PRO A 42 -15.19 -41.70 -17.81
CA PRO A 42 -16.58 -41.84 -18.25
C PRO A 42 -17.27 -42.91 -17.39
N GLY A 43 -18.33 -42.53 -16.69
CA GLY A 43 -19.24 -43.47 -16.05
C GLY A 43 -20.15 -44.13 -17.09
N GLU A 44 -20.73 -45.29 -16.76
CA GLU A 44 -21.85 -45.88 -17.49
C GLU A 44 -23.10 -45.00 -17.29
N GLY A 45 -23.12 -43.87 -18.00
CA GLY A 45 -24.32 -43.05 -18.17
C GLY A 45 -25.27 -43.70 -19.18
N PRO A 46 -26.56 -43.32 -19.17
CA PRO A 46 -27.51 -43.79 -20.18
C PRO A 46 -26.98 -43.45 -21.58
N ASP A 47 -27.06 -44.42 -22.49
CA ASP A 47 -26.58 -44.27 -23.87
C ASP A 47 -27.29 -43.08 -24.51
N ILE A 48 -26.52 -42.07 -24.95
CA ILE A 48 -27.08 -40.82 -25.43
C ILE A 48 -27.66 -41.10 -26.82
N GLU A 49 -28.99 -41.04 -26.95
CA GLU A 49 -29.65 -41.13 -28.24
C GLU A 49 -29.33 -39.86 -29.05
N TYR A 50 -28.25 -39.91 -29.85
CA TYR A 50 -27.83 -38.79 -30.69
C TYR A 50 -28.82 -38.56 -31.82
N ARG A 51 -29.72 -37.60 -31.64
CA ARG A 51 -30.58 -37.09 -32.71
C ARG A 51 -29.85 -35.99 -33.46
N GLN A 52 -30.09 -35.91 -34.77
CA GLN A 52 -29.56 -34.82 -35.57
C GLN A 52 -30.04 -33.48 -35.02
N ARG A 53 -29.10 -32.55 -34.81
CA ARG A 53 -29.43 -31.19 -34.38
C ARG A 53 -30.23 -30.51 -35.50
N PRO A 54 -31.24 -29.68 -35.15
CA PRO A 54 -31.93 -28.89 -36.16
C PRO A 54 -30.92 -28.02 -36.93
N PRO A 55 -31.16 -27.77 -38.23
CA PRO A 55 -30.25 -26.98 -39.05
C PRO A 55 -30.13 -25.54 -38.51
N LEU A 56 -28.96 -24.94 -38.72
CA LEU A 56 -28.66 -23.58 -38.28
C LEU A 56 -29.55 -22.57 -39.02
N VAL A 57 -30.38 -21.84 -38.29
CA VAL A 57 -31.22 -20.76 -38.84
C VAL A 57 -30.33 -19.55 -39.09
N VAL A 58 -30.03 -19.28 -40.36
CA VAL A 58 -29.35 -18.05 -40.76
C VAL A 58 -30.34 -16.88 -40.80
N PRO A 59 -29.98 -15.71 -40.26
CA PRO A 59 -30.82 -14.53 -40.34
C PRO A 59 -31.04 -14.11 -41.81
N PRO A 60 -32.21 -13.53 -42.15
CA PRO A 60 -32.60 -13.22 -43.52
C PRO A 60 -31.75 -12.13 -44.19
N SER A 61 -30.95 -11.40 -43.43
CA SER A 61 -30.01 -10.41 -43.96
C SER A 61 -28.71 -10.43 -43.16
N SER A 62 -27.60 -10.36 -43.89
CA SER A 62 -26.23 -10.20 -43.36
C SER A 62 -25.82 -8.74 -43.21
N ALA A 63 -26.73 -7.80 -43.46
CA ALA A 63 -26.44 -6.37 -43.34
C ALA A 63 -26.19 -6.02 -41.87
N LEU A 64 -24.95 -5.65 -41.57
CA LEU A 64 -24.57 -5.14 -40.26
C LEU A 64 -25.27 -3.79 -40.03
N PRO A 65 -25.74 -3.52 -38.80
CA PRO A 65 -26.19 -2.19 -38.43
C PRO A 65 -25.11 -1.15 -38.73
N ARG A 66 -25.51 0.07 -39.10
CA ARG A 66 -24.57 1.17 -39.37
C ARG A 66 -23.65 1.38 -38.15
N PRO A 67 -22.34 1.63 -38.35
CA PRO A 67 -21.43 1.95 -37.25
C PRO A 67 -21.97 3.11 -36.44
N GLN A 68 -21.88 3.02 -35.12
CA GLN A 68 -22.18 4.14 -34.22
C GLN A 68 -21.24 5.30 -34.57
N ASP A 69 -21.76 6.53 -34.56
CA ASP A 69 -20.94 7.72 -34.72
C ASP A 69 -19.82 7.69 -33.66
N PRO A 70 -18.61 8.16 -34.00
CA PRO A 70 -17.51 8.14 -33.06
C PRO A 70 -17.94 8.88 -31.80
N ALA A 71 -17.80 8.22 -30.64
CA ALA A 71 -18.04 8.80 -29.31
C ALA A 71 -17.00 9.88 -28.96
N SER A 72 -16.47 10.59 -29.95
CA SER A 72 -15.51 11.69 -29.84
C SER A 72 -16.15 12.98 -29.35
N GLN A 73 -17.49 13.07 -29.29
CA GLN A 73 -18.15 14.11 -28.50
C GLN A 73 -18.02 13.78 -27.02
N ARG A 74 -16.88 14.18 -26.46
CA ARG A 74 -16.61 14.16 -25.03
C ARG A 74 -17.76 14.86 -24.31
N THR A 75 -18.51 14.11 -23.51
CA THR A 75 -19.63 14.64 -22.72
C THR A 75 -19.12 15.73 -21.78
N ALA A 76 -19.78 16.90 -21.79
CA ALA A 76 -19.41 18.07 -20.99
C ALA A 76 -19.41 17.84 -19.46
N ALA A 77 -19.98 16.71 -19.01
CA ALA A 77 -20.09 16.34 -17.60
C ALA A 77 -18.80 15.73 -17.01
N TRP A 78 -17.84 15.27 -17.81
CA TRP A 78 -16.62 14.65 -17.28
C TRP A 78 -15.50 15.69 -17.09
N PRO A 79 -14.77 15.66 -15.96
CA PRO A 79 -13.55 16.46 -15.77
C PRO A 79 -12.48 16.18 -16.83
N ASN A 80 -11.58 17.14 -17.06
CA ASN A 80 -10.42 16.91 -17.92
C ASN A 80 -9.40 16.07 -17.15
N ASP A 81 -9.09 14.89 -17.68
CA ASP A 81 -8.04 14.04 -17.16
C ASP A 81 -6.67 14.71 -17.40
N PRO A 82 -5.88 14.99 -16.35
CA PRO A 82 -4.57 15.62 -16.49
C PRO A 82 -3.59 14.79 -17.33
N ASP A 83 -3.67 13.46 -17.28
CA ASP A 83 -2.74 12.57 -18.00
C ASP A 83 -3.03 12.59 -19.51
N VAL A 84 -4.30 12.64 -19.88
CA VAL A 84 -4.71 12.79 -21.29
C VAL A 84 -4.37 14.19 -21.80
N ALA A 85 -4.49 15.23 -20.95
CA ALA A 85 -4.08 16.57 -21.30
C ALA A 85 -2.55 16.66 -21.51
N ALA A 86 -1.76 16.07 -20.61
CA ALA A 86 -0.31 15.99 -20.72
C ALA A 86 0.12 15.25 -21.99
N ARG A 87 -0.45 14.07 -22.25
CA ARG A 87 -0.16 13.29 -23.48
C ARG A 87 -0.48 14.07 -24.76
N ARG A 88 -1.57 14.84 -24.77
CA ARG A 88 -1.91 15.70 -25.93
C ARG A 88 -0.96 16.90 -26.06
N ALA A 89 -0.50 17.47 -24.95
CA ALA A 89 0.49 18.53 -24.97
C ALA A 89 1.82 18.01 -25.52
N GLU A 90 2.30 16.87 -25.03
CA GLU A 90 3.51 16.21 -25.53
C GLU A 90 3.42 15.87 -27.02
N ALA A 91 2.28 15.34 -27.49
CA ALA A 91 2.08 15.06 -28.90
C ALA A 91 2.11 16.32 -29.77
N LYS A 92 1.57 17.45 -29.28
CA LYS A 92 1.65 18.75 -29.95
C LYS A 92 3.07 19.29 -29.95
N ASP A 93 3.74 19.20 -28.82
CA ASP A 93 5.13 19.66 -28.68
C ASP A 93 6.05 18.84 -29.57
N ALA A 94 5.79 17.54 -29.76
CA ALA A 94 6.49 16.64 -30.68
C ALA A 94 6.34 17.03 -32.16
N LEU A 95 5.27 17.75 -32.54
CA LEU A 95 5.06 18.26 -33.90
C LEU A 95 5.77 19.59 -34.17
N ILE A 96 6.22 20.31 -33.12
CA ILE A 96 6.91 21.59 -33.27
C ILE A 96 8.32 21.37 -33.87
N PRO A 97 8.74 22.10 -34.93
CA PRO A 97 10.08 21.97 -35.49
C PRO A 97 11.18 22.30 -34.46
N ALA A 98 12.34 21.63 -34.54
CA ALA A 98 13.45 21.83 -33.61
C ALA A 98 13.93 23.29 -33.56
N THR A 99 13.93 23.98 -34.71
CA THR A 99 14.25 25.42 -34.81
C THR A 99 13.30 26.31 -34.01
N GLU A 100 12.03 25.91 -33.87
CA GLU A 100 11.06 26.64 -33.08
C GLU A 100 11.15 26.32 -31.59
N ARG A 101 11.45 25.06 -31.25
CA ARG A 101 11.66 24.65 -29.85
C ARG A 101 12.87 25.37 -29.23
N GLU A 102 13.94 25.60 -29.98
CA GLU A 102 15.20 26.13 -29.46
C GLU A 102 15.33 27.67 -29.49
N LYS A 103 14.25 28.39 -29.85
CA LYS A 103 14.23 29.87 -29.91
C LYS A 103 14.75 30.54 -28.62
N TYR A 104 14.53 29.91 -27.45
CA TYR A 104 15.06 30.38 -26.17
C TYR A 104 16.60 30.32 -26.06
N LYS A 105 17.26 29.34 -26.70
CA LYS A 105 18.73 29.22 -26.73
C LYS A 105 19.37 30.29 -27.61
N LEU A 106 18.62 30.77 -28.61
CA LEU A 106 19.09 31.74 -29.61
C LEU A 106 18.86 33.20 -29.17
N ASN A 107 18.46 33.46 -27.91
CA ASN A 107 18.00 34.77 -27.43
C ASN A 107 16.89 35.40 -28.31
N GLN A 108 16.17 34.55 -29.04
CA GLN A 108 15.02 34.93 -29.85
C GLN A 108 13.78 34.57 -29.07
N THR A 109 13.50 35.32 -28.00
CA THR A 109 12.25 35.17 -27.24
C THR A 109 11.17 36.02 -27.90
N PRO A 110 10.29 35.46 -28.76
CA PRO A 110 9.19 36.24 -29.28
C PRO A 110 8.32 36.73 -28.13
N LEU A 111 7.78 37.94 -28.27
CA LEU A 111 6.74 38.44 -27.36
C LEU A 111 5.57 37.45 -27.37
N LEU A 112 5.15 37.01 -26.18
CA LEU A 112 4.01 36.10 -26.05
C LEU A 112 2.74 36.76 -26.60
N SER A 113 2.03 36.05 -27.45
CA SER A 113 0.73 36.49 -27.94
C SER A 113 -0.29 36.58 -26.79
N GLN A 114 -1.32 37.41 -26.95
CA GLN A 114 -2.39 37.52 -25.94
C GLN A 114 -3.05 36.16 -25.64
N GLN A 115 -3.10 35.26 -26.61
CA GLN A 115 -3.66 33.93 -26.45
C GLN A 115 -2.76 33.03 -25.59
N GLU A 116 -1.44 33.11 -25.75
CA GLU A 116 -0.47 32.38 -24.92
C GLU A 116 -0.47 32.89 -23.49
N LEU A 117 -0.53 34.21 -23.29
CA LEU A 117 -0.68 34.81 -21.97
C LEU A 117 -1.96 34.36 -21.27
N ARG A 118 -3.05 34.19 -22.02
CA ARG A 118 -4.34 33.68 -21.48
C ARG A 118 -4.28 32.20 -21.13
N ARG A 119 -3.47 31.37 -21.81
CA ARG A 119 -3.32 29.94 -21.51
C ARG A 119 -2.70 29.69 -20.13
N GLY A 120 -1.78 30.56 -19.69
CA GLY A 120 -1.18 30.50 -18.36
C GLY A 120 -2.06 31.05 -17.24
N ARG A 121 -3.23 31.61 -17.56
CA ARG A 121 -4.12 32.20 -16.55
C ARG A 121 -4.90 31.11 -15.82
N VAL A 122 -4.54 30.84 -14.58
CA VAL A 122 -5.32 30.01 -13.67
C VAL A 122 -6.55 30.80 -13.18
N THR A 123 -7.72 30.17 -13.16
CA THR A 123 -8.95 30.76 -12.60
C THR A 123 -8.72 31.09 -11.12
N GLY A 124 -8.75 32.38 -10.76
CA GLY A 124 -8.45 32.88 -9.41
C GLY A 124 -7.12 33.64 -9.26
N GLY A 125 -6.22 33.58 -10.25
CA GLY A 125 -4.90 34.24 -10.22
C GLY A 125 -4.91 35.75 -10.48
N GLY A 126 -6.09 36.38 -10.56
CA GLY A 126 -6.25 37.83 -10.75
C GLY A 126 -6.39 38.62 -9.44
N GLN A 127 -6.20 37.98 -8.29
CA GLN A 127 -6.05 38.69 -7.03
C GLN A 127 -4.69 39.40 -7.07
N SER A 128 -4.72 40.73 -7.04
CA SER A 128 -3.54 41.57 -6.87
C SER A 128 -2.72 41.03 -5.72
N GLN A 129 -1.64 40.31 -6.04
CA GLN A 129 -0.64 39.97 -5.05
C GLN A 129 -0.01 41.30 -4.65
N THR A 130 -0.41 41.83 -3.50
CA THR A 130 0.50 42.60 -2.66
C THR A 130 1.87 41.92 -2.74
N PRO A 131 2.97 42.66 -2.97
CA PRO A 131 4.30 42.08 -3.03
C PRO A 131 4.42 41.11 -1.85
N PRO A 132 4.75 39.82 -2.07
CA PRO A 132 4.89 38.91 -0.96
C PRO A 132 5.97 39.52 -0.08
N ASP A 133 5.61 39.83 1.16
CA ASP A 133 6.56 40.20 2.18
C ASP A 133 7.59 39.08 2.22
N THR A 134 8.77 39.34 1.64
CA THR A 134 9.82 38.34 1.42
C THR A 134 10.45 37.90 2.73
N GLN A 135 9.94 38.36 3.87
CA GLN A 135 10.47 38.09 5.19
C GLN A 135 9.84 36.89 5.92
N SER A 136 8.66 36.36 5.51
CA SER A 136 8.00 35.31 6.32
C SER A 136 8.01 33.89 5.72
N LYS A 137 8.24 33.71 4.41
CA LYS A 137 8.14 32.37 3.79
C LYS A 137 9.13 31.35 4.34
N THR A 138 10.37 31.75 4.59
CA THR A 138 11.40 30.83 5.11
C THR A 138 11.03 30.30 6.50
N PHE A 139 10.48 31.15 7.36
CA PHE A 139 10.11 30.73 8.72
C PHE A 139 8.81 29.92 8.73
N GLU A 140 7.75 30.43 8.09
CA GLU A 140 6.43 29.79 8.13
C GLU A 140 6.38 28.49 7.31
N GLU A 141 7.03 28.44 6.15
CA GLU A 141 6.98 27.26 5.27
C GLU A 141 8.04 26.20 5.66
N ASN A 142 9.25 26.60 6.08
CA ASN A 142 10.31 25.63 6.39
C ASN A 142 10.46 25.34 7.89
N ILE A 143 10.44 26.36 8.76
CA ILE A 143 10.73 26.18 10.20
C ILE A 143 9.46 25.88 11.00
N GLY A 144 8.32 26.45 10.62
CA GLY A 144 7.03 26.30 11.28
C GLY A 144 6.61 24.84 11.45
N PRO A 145 6.56 24.03 10.38
CA PRO A 145 6.19 22.62 10.47
C PRO A 145 7.16 21.80 11.34
N ILE A 146 8.46 22.10 11.28
CA ILE A 146 9.49 21.41 12.08
C ILE A 146 9.29 21.71 13.57
N ARG A 147 9.02 22.98 13.92
CA ARG A 147 8.77 23.38 15.32
C ARG A 147 7.47 22.75 15.85
N ALA A 148 6.39 22.80 15.06
CA ALA A 148 5.12 22.20 15.43
C ALA A 148 5.24 20.68 15.62
N GLY A 149 5.94 19.99 14.71
CA GLY A 149 6.21 18.56 14.83
C GLY A 149 7.04 18.21 16.06
N ARG A 150 8.09 18.99 16.35
CA ARG A 150 8.91 18.83 17.56
C ARG A 150 8.11 19.02 18.84
N GLU A 151 7.28 20.06 18.90
CA GLU A 151 6.47 20.36 20.08
C GLU A 151 5.42 19.26 20.32
N LEU A 152 4.76 18.78 19.26
CA LEU A 152 3.80 17.69 19.35
C LEU A 152 4.47 16.39 19.82
N ALA A 153 5.66 16.07 19.28
CA ALA A 153 6.44 14.92 19.72
C ALA A 153 6.88 15.04 21.19
N ALA A 154 7.30 16.23 21.64
CA ALA A 154 7.68 16.47 23.02
C ALA A 154 6.49 16.31 24.00
N ARG A 155 5.30 16.82 23.64
CA ARG A 155 4.06 16.63 24.42
C ARG A 155 3.68 15.15 24.50
N GLN A 156 3.82 14.42 23.40
CA GLN A 156 3.54 12.99 23.36
C GLN A 156 4.50 12.20 24.25
N ALA A 157 5.81 12.49 24.15
CA ALA A 157 6.83 11.87 24.99
C ALA A 157 6.60 12.16 26.48
N ALA A 158 6.25 13.40 26.84
CA ALA A 158 5.93 13.75 28.23
C ALA A 158 4.73 12.97 28.77
N THR A 159 3.69 12.81 27.94
CA THR A 159 2.52 11.99 28.28
C THR A 159 2.91 10.53 28.47
N ASP A 160 3.74 9.99 27.57
CA ASP A 160 4.21 8.61 27.65
C ASP A 160 5.06 8.40 28.92
N THR A 161 5.92 9.36 29.29
CA THR A 161 6.69 9.34 30.55
C THR A 161 5.81 9.34 31.79
N SER A 162 4.72 10.11 31.78
CA SER A 162 3.78 10.21 32.92
C SER A 162 2.97 8.93 33.13
N ASN A 163 2.77 8.15 32.06
CA ASN A 163 2.01 6.90 32.09
C ASN A 163 2.86 5.68 32.47
N LEU A 164 4.19 5.81 32.63
CA LEU A 164 5.01 4.68 33.09
C LEU A 164 4.90 4.53 34.60
N VAL A 165 4.47 3.34 35.02
CA VAL A 165 4.46 2.90 36.42
C VAL A 165 5.39 1.70 36.56
N HIS A 166 6.17 1.66 37.64
CA HIS A 166 7.08 0.54 37.89
C HIS A 166 6.32 -0.79 37.98
N GLY A 167 6.82 -1.80 37.26
CA GLY A 167 6.26 -3.15 37.29
C GLY A 167 4.96 -3.35 36.50
N GLN A 168 4.39 -2.29 35.93
CA GLN A 168 3.25 -2.33 35.01
C GLN A 168 3.72 -2.07 33.58
N GLU A 169 3.13 -2.78 32.62
CA GLU A 169 3.45 -2.59 31.21
C GLU A 169 2.62 -1.44 30.61
N PRO A 170 3.24 -0.50 29.87
CA PRO A 170 2.51 0.53 29.13
C PRO A 170 1.57 -0.10 28.09
N GLN A 171 0.37 0.47 27.94
CA GLN A 171 -0.58 0.01 26.93
C GLN A 171 -0.01 0.11 25.52
N ARG A 172 -0.17 -0.95 24.73
CA ARG A 172 0.18 -0.96 23.32
C ARG A 172 -0.70 0.00 22.52
N ARG A 173 -0.10 0.92 21.76
CA ARG A 173 -0.82 1.95 20.99
C ARG A 173 -0.69 1.74 19.48
N LEU A 174 0.46 1.28 19.01
CA LEU A 174 0.77 1.13 17.60
C LEU A 174 1.01 -0.33 17.24
N LEU A 175 0.86 -0.67 15.95
CA LEU A 175 1.16 -2.01 15.46
C LEU A 175 2.67 -2.32 15.52
N THR A 176 3.49 -1.28 15.41
CA THR A 176 4.96 -1.31 15.53
C THR A 176 5.45 -1.46 16.97
N ASP A 177 4.60 -1.17 17.96
CA ASP A 177 4.94 -1.44 19.35
C ASP A 177 5.01 -2.96 19.58
N PRO A 178 5.99 -3.43 20.37
CA PRO A 178 6.11 -4.86 20.64
C PRO A 178 4.83 -5.40 21.32
N PRO A 179 4.56 -6.71 21.18
CA PRO A 179 3.44 -7.37 21.84
C PRO A 179 3.47 -7.22 23.36
N THR A 180 2.33 -7.46 24.00
CA THR A 180 2.20 -7.44 25.47
C THR A 180 3.18 -8.42 26.13
N GLY A 181 3.84 -7.99 27.20
CA GLY A 181 4.83 -8.70 28.00
C GLY A 181 6.26 -8.18 27.81
N TYR A 182 6.51 -7.44 26.72
CA TYR A 182 7.88 -7.06 26.32
C TYR A 182 8.27 -5.64 26.75
N ARG A 183 7.32 -4.79 27.16
CA ARG A 183 7.61 -3.40 27.58
C ARG A 183 7.64 -3.22 29.10
N LYS A 184 7.62 -4.30 29.88
CA LYS A 184 7.68 -4.21 31.35
C LYS A 184 9.08 -3.76 31.80
N PRO A 185 9.25 -2.56 32.37
CA PRO A 185 10.54 -2.15 32.91
C PRO A 185 10.90 -3.01 34.12
N ALA A 186 12.19 -3.28 34.31
CA ALA A 186 12.67 -3.91 35.55
C ALA A 186 12.27 -3.01 36.76
N GLY A 187 11.97 -3.62 37.91
CA GLY A 187 11.51 -2.87 39.09
C GLY A 187 12.50 -1.81 39.59
N THR A 188 13.78 -1.93 39.23
CA THR A 188 14.86 -0.99 39.56
C THR A 188 15.24 -0.06 38.41
N ALA A 189 14.60 -0.17 37.24
CA ALA A 189 14.94 0.65 36.09
C ALA A 189 14.47 2.11 36.32
N PRO A 190 15.30 3.11 35.97
CA PRO A 190 14.89 4.50 36.01
C PRO A 190 13.74 4.74 35.02
N LEU A 191 12.67 5.38 35.48
CA LEU A 191 11.57 5.85 34.63
C LEU A 191 11.82 7.30 34.23
N GLY A 192 11.54 7.63 32.97
CA GLY A 192 11.77 8.96 32.41
C GLY A 192 13.18 9.16 31.82
N PRO A 193 13.53 10.38 31.38
CA PRO A 193 14.91 10.69 31.00
C PRO A 193 15.76 10.45 32.24
N GLY A 194 16.67 9.48 32.21
CA GLY A 194 17.43 9.06 33.39
C GLY A 194 18.17 10.20 34.08
N ARG A 195 18.93 9.90 35.14
CA ARG A 195 19.64 10.89 35.97
C ARG A 195 20.46 11.94 35.19
N GLY A 196 20.84 11.66 33.94
CA GLY A 196 21.26 12.64 32.96
C GLY A 196 20.50 12.49 31.64
N GLY A 197 19.32 13.10 31.54
CA GLY A 197 18.66 13.32 30.24
C GLY A 197 19.56 14.12 29.29
N PRO A 198 19.19 14.24 28.00
CA PRO A 198 19.95 15.03 27.04
C PRO A 198 20.16 16.45 27.59
N ARG A 199 21.40 16.79 27.91
CA ARG A 199 21.75 18.16 28.29
C ARG A 199 21.89 18.94 27.00
N GLU A 200 21.11 20.00 26.86
CA GLU A 200 21.30 20.94 25.78
C GLU A 200 22.70 21.55 25.91
N ASP A 201 23.52 21.46 24.87
CA ASP A 201 24.84 22.09 24.85
C ASP A 201 24.66 23.62 25.02
N THR A 202 25.07 24.13 26.17
CA THR A 202 25.04 25.57 26.48
C THR A 202 26.15 26.34 25.80
N ASN A 203 27.11 25.65 25.18
CA ASN A 203 28.31 26.23 24.58
C ASN A 203 28.14 26.64 23.11
N SER A 204 26.98 26.39 22.49
CA SER A 204 26.73 26.73 21.08
C SER A 204 26.23 28.17 20.93
N THR A 205 27.10 29.15 21.18
CA THR A 205 26.78 30.56 20.89
C THR A 205 26.40 30.72 19.42
N GLY A 206 25.23 31.30 19.14
CA GLY A 206 24.67 31.52 17.81
C GLY A 206 23.64 30.48 17.36
N GLN A 207 23.68 29.24 17.86
CA GLN A 207 22.71 28.20 17.44
C GLN A 207 21.36 28.37 18.16
N LYS A 208 21.36 28.79 19.42
CA LYS A 208 20.12 29.01 20.19
C LYS A 208 19.39 30.24 19.66
N GLU A 209 20.15 31.27 19.33
CA GLU A 209 19.70 32.53 18.77
C GLU A 209 19.14 32.33 17.36
N PHE A 210 19.82 31.54 16.51
CA PHE A 210 19.30 31.15 15.19
C PHE A 210 17.99 30.37 15.26
N VAL A 211 17.87 29.41 16.17
CA VAL A 211 16.64 28.61 16.35
C VAL A 211 15.48 29.45 16.90
N GLN A 212 15.79 30.51 17.65
CA GLN A 212 14.82 31.43 18.24
C GLN A 212 14.57 32.68 17.38
N GLY A 213 15.31 32.88 16.29
CA GLY A 213 15.22 34.06 15.42
C GLY A 213 15.78 35.34 16.06
N LEU A 214 16.59 35.21 17.11
CA LEU A 214 17.26 36.32 17.77
C LEU A 214 18.62 36.57 17.09
N PRO A 215 19.06 37.82 16.95
CA PRO A 215 20.41 38.11 16.45
C PRO A 215 21.46 37.54 17.41
N SER A 216 22.53 36.96 16.86
CA SER A 216 23.65 36.46 17.67
C SER A 216 24.23 37.58 18.55
N PRO A 217 24.54 37.33 19.84
CA PRO A 217 25.16 38.33 20.69
C PRO A 217 26.52 38.72 20.11
N SER A 218 26.75 40.02 19.91
CA SER A 218 28.04 40.54 19.50
C SER A 218 29.05 40.30 20.63
N THR A 219 30.02 39.43 20.39
CA THR A 219 31.16 39.23 21.29
C THR A 219 31.95 40.54 21.43
N PRO A 220 32.36 40.97 22.64
CA PRO A 220 33.26 42.11 22.81
C PRO A 220 34.67 41.81 22.29
#